data_AF-A0A433PQV2-F1
#
_entry.id   AF-A0A433PQV2-F1
#
_cell.length_a   1.000
_cell.length_b   1.000
_cell.length_c   1.000
_cell.angle_alpha   90.00
_cell.angle_beta   90.00
_cell.angle_gamma   90.00
#
_symmetry.space_group_name_H-M   'P 1'
#
loop_
_entity.id
_entity.type
_entity.pdbx_description
1 polymer ?
#
loop_
_entity_poly.entity_id
_entity_poly.type
_entity_poly.pdbx_seq_one_letter_code
_entity_poly.pdbx_strand_id
1 'polypeptide(L)'
;MARMLRSAPSREEDNEDLLTMMIKGDGIGKIEWLSDQELRYFFIAGHETTANLSAAIYLLLSREEAITFLGDAPEDILPTIEETKKFNRWVFPPSSVATPRKITTDFYLGPHHIPKGSFVNMDIYALHRDPVN
;
A
#
# COMPACT_ATOMS: atom_id res chain seq x y z
N MET A 1 -18.29 -31.89 10.71
CA MET A 1 -18.70 -31.45 12.05
C MET A 1 -18.33 -29.97 12.22
N ALA A 2 -18.99 -29.09 11.46
CA ALA A 2 -18.78 -27.64 11.49
C ALA A 2 -19.73 -27.04 12.54
N ARG A 3 -19.15 -26.55 13.64
CA ARG A 3 -19.88 -26.10 14.82
C ARG A 3 -20.01 -24.57 14.79
N MET A 4 -21.26 -24.13 14.68
CA MET A 4 -21.84 -22.88 15.21
C MET A 4 -20.97 -21.61 15.21
N LEU A 5 -21.26 -20.68 14.30
CA LEU A 5 -21.29 -19.26 14.64
C LEU A 5 -22.76 -18.85 14.78
N ARG A 6 -23.17 -18.66 16.04
CA ARG A 6 -24.50 -18.21 16.42
C ARG A 6 -24.67 -16.74 15.99
N SER A 7 -25.87 -16.47 15.50
CA SER A 7 -26.44 -15.17 15.13
C SER A 7 -26.05 -14.04 16.08
N ALA A 8 -25.47 -12.97 15.53
CA ALA A 8 -25.45 -11.65 16.16
C ALA A 8 -26.89 -11.10 16.25
N PRO A 9 -27.23 -10.33 17.29
CA PRO A 9 -28.58 -9.80 17.48
C PRO A 9 -28.93 -8.80 16.37
N SER A 10 -30.19 -8.84 15.95
CA SER A 10 -30.81 -7.95 14.96
C SER A 10 -30.67 -6.48 15.37
N ARG A 11 -29.72 -5.79 14.75
CA ARG A 11 -29.65 -4.33 14.67
C ARG A 11 -29.55 -3.96 13.20
N GLU A 12 -30.66 -3.42 12.71
CA GLU A 12 -30.83 -2.55 11.53
C GLU A 12 -29.95 -2.83 10.30
N GLU A 13 -30.62 -3.20 9.21
CA GLU A 13 -30.09 -3.42 7.84
C GLU A 13 -29.42 -2.20 7.17
N ASP A 14 -28.85 -1.25 7.92
CA ASP A 14 -28.45 0.07 7.37
C ASP A 14 -27.03 0.54 7.76
N ASN A 15 -26.14 -0.33 8.22
CA ASN A 15 -24.70 -0.02 8.30
C ASN A 15 -23.85 -1.27 8.07
N GLU A 16 -23.93 -1.84 6.87
CA GLU A 16 -22.95 -2.86 6.46
C GLU A 16 -21.58 -2.22 6.31
N ASP A 17 -20.63 -2.58 7.17
CA ASP A 17 -19.24 -2.12 7.04
C ASP A 17 -18.50 -2.86 5.90
N LEU A 18 -17.33 -2.33 5.51
CA LEU A 18 -16.52 -2.90 4.43
C LEU A 18 -16.20 -4.38 4.66
N LEU A 19 -15.92 -4.78 5.90
CA LEU A 19 -15.62 -6.17 6.23
C LEU A 19 -16.83 -7.07 6.00
N THR A 20 -18.01 -6.60 6.40
CA THR A 20 -19.30 -7.27 6.19
C THR A 20 -19.57 -7.44 4.70
N MET A 21 -19.32 -6.39 3.90
CA MET A 21 -19.43 -6.47 2.44
C MET A 21 -18.42 -7.46 1.83
N MET A 22 -17.18 -7.50 2.32
CA MET A 22 -16.15 -8.44 1.83
C MET A 22 -16.46 -9.91 2.19
N ILE A 23 -17.13 -10.15 3.33
CA ILE A 23 -17.58 -11.48 3.75
C ILE A 23 -18.82 -11.92 2.97
N LYS A 24 -19.77 -11.00 2.77
CA LYS A 24 -21.06 -11.27 2.08
C LYS A 24 -20.95 -11.21 0.56
N GLY A 25 -19.89 -10.62 0.03
CA GLY A 25 -19.75 -10.34 -1.39
C GLY A 25 -19.79 -11.62 -2.22
N ASP A 26 -20.76 -11.68 -3.14
CA ASP A 26 -20.76 -12.68 -4.21
C ASP A 26 -19.61 -12.37 -5.17
N GLY A 27 -18.76 -13.35 -5.41
CA GLY A 27 -17.64 -13.23 -6.34
C GLY A 27 -18.10 -12.77 -7.74
N ILE A 28 -17.32 -11.92 -8.40
CA ILE A 28 -17.67 -11.39 -9.73
C ILE A 28 -17.17 -12.36 -10.81
N GLY A 29 -18.08 -13.08 -11.46
CA GLY A 29 -17.78 -13.94 -12.61
C GLY A 29 -17.00 -15.21 -12.23
N LYS A 30 -15.69 -15.26 -12.54
CA LYS A 30 -14.80 -16.39 -12.17
C LYS A 30 -14.05 -16.18 -10.86
N ILE A 31 -14.22 -15.03 -10.23
CA ILE A 31 -13.58 -14.69 -8.96
C ILE A 31 -14.42 -15.37 -7.87
N GLU A 32 -13.83 -16.29 -7.13
CA GLU A 32 -14.48 -16.94 -5.99
C GLU A 32 -14.59 -15.97 -4.80
N TRP A 33 -15.35 -16.39 -3.78
CA TRP A 33 -15.43 -15.72 -2.49
C TRP A 33 -14.04 -15.50 -1.90
N LEU A 34 -13.85 -14.37 -1.19
CA LEU A 34 -12.63 -14.19 -0.41
C LEU A 34 -12.57 -15.26 0.69
N SER A 35 -11.53 -16.06 0.67
CA SER A 35 -11.24 -16.99 1.73
C SER A 35 -10.87 -16.25 3.02
N ASP A 36 -11.04 -16.94 4.14
CA ASP A 36 -10.50 -16.56 5.45
C ASP A 36 -9.02 -16.13 5.41
N GLN A 37 -8.22 -16.69 4.49
CA GLN A 37 -6.80 -16.33 4.33
C GLN A 37 -6.64 -14.99 3.60
N GLU A 38 -7.41 -14.76 2.55
CA GLU A 38 -7.38 -13.50 1.79
C GLU A 38 -7.89 -12.33 2.63
N LEU A 39 -8.91 -12.54 3.46
CA LEU A 39 -9.37 -11.55 4.43
C LEU A 39 -8.27 -11.19 5.44
N ARG A 40 -7.48 -12.17 5.92
CA ARG A 40 -6.32 -11.90 6.79
C ARG A 40 -5.24 -11.10 6.06
N TYR A 41 -4.97 -11.39 4.79
CA TYR A 41 -4.00 -10.61 4.01
C TYR A 41 -4.42 -9.15 3.86
N PHE A 42 -5.72 -8.86 3.69
CA PHE A 42 -6.23 -7.49 3.66
C PHE A 42 -5.85 -6.72 4.93
N PHE A 43 -6.07 -7.30 6.12
CA PHE A 43 -5.71 -6.67 7.39
C PHE A 43 -4.21 -6.49 7.54
N ILE A 44 -3.41 -7.51 7.23
CA ILE A 44 -1.95 -7.43 7.35
C ILE A 44 -1.39 -6.37 6.39
N ALA A 45 -1.80 -6.39 5.13
CA ALA A 45 -1.32 -5.44 4.12
C ALA A 45 -1.66 -3.99 4.50
N GLY A 46 -2.89 -3.74 4.98
CA GLY A 46 -3.30 -2.41 5.43
C GLY A 46 -2.64 -1.96 6.74
N HIS A 47 -2.57 -2.86 7.73
CA HIS A 47 -2.00 -2.57 9.05
C HIS A 47 -0.52 -2.26 8.96
N GLU A 48 0.28 -3.16 8.37
CA GLU A 48 1.74 -3.03 8.36
C GLU A 48 2.18 -1.77 7.60
N THR A 49 1.55 -1.48 6.45
CA THR A 49 1.89 -0.29 5.66
C THR A 49 1.47 1.00 6.36
N THR A 50 0.30 1.03 7.01
CA THR A 50 -0.14 2.21 7.75
C THR A 50 0.67 2.42 9.02
N ALA A 51 1.00 1.35 9.76
CA ALA A 51 1.86 1.43 10.94
C ALA A 51 3.25 1.95 10.58
N ASN A 52 3.83 1.47 9.49
CA ASN A 52 5.15 1.92 9.01
C ASN A 52 5.15 3.36 8.48
N LEU A 53 3.99 3.97 8.21
CA LEU A 53 3.90 5.41 7.91
C LEU A 53 4.36 6.27 9.09
N SER A 54 4.22 5.79 10.33
CA SER A 54 4.72 6.51 11.52
C SER A 54 6.22 6.77 11.45
N ALA A 55 7.00 5.82 10.94
CA ALA A 55 8.44 5.97 10.75
C ALA A 55 8.75 7.03 9.68
N ALA A 56 7.96 7.08 8.60
CA ALA A 56 8.08 8.12 7.57
C ALA A 56 7.79 9.51 8.13
N ILE A 57 6.74 9.65 8.96
CA ILE A 57 6.40 10.90 9.65
C ILE A 57 7.54 11.32 10.60
N TYR A 58 8.06 10.40 11.41
CA TYR A 58 9.18 10.69 12.31
C TYR A 58 10.43 11.19 11.55
N LEU A 59 10.81 10.50 10.47
CA LEU A 59 11.95 10.89 9.64
C LEU A 59 11.74 12.25 8.98
N LEU A 60 10.50 12.60 8.65
CA LEU A 60 10.16 13.90 8.10
C LEU A 60 10.30 15.00 9.14
N LEU A 61 9.68 14.83 10.32
CA LEU A 61 9.74 15.81 11.42
C LEU A 61 11.16 16.00 11.99
N SER A 62 12.05 15.04 11.78
CA SER A 62 13.46 15.13 12.18
C SER A 62 14.33 15.97 11.23
N ARG A 63 13.76 16.50 10.14
CA ARG A 63 14.48 17.32 9.16
C ARG A 63 14.09 18.78 9.29
N GLU A 64 15.07 19.66 9.44
CA GLU A 64 14.84 21.11 9.49
C GLU A 64 14.24 21.63 8.17
N GLU A 65 14.62 21.01 7.04
CA GLU A 65 14.08 21.35 5.74
C GLU A 65 12.58 21.07 5.65
N ALA A 66 12.02 20.24 6.55
CA ALA A 66 10.60 19.96 6.58
C ALA A 66 9.73 21.20 6.84
N ILE A 67 10.25 22.12 7.63
CA ILE A 67 9.58 23.38 7.96
C ILE A 67 9.46 24.28 6.72
N THR A 68 10.36 24.14 5.74
CA THR A 68 10.37 25.02 4.54
C THR A 68 9.11 24.88 3.68
N PHE A 69 8.43 23.74 3.73
CA PHE A 69 7.23 23.47 2.94
C PHE A 69 6.01 23.11 3.80
N LEU A 70 6.17 22.60 5.03
CA LEU A 70 5.04 22.33 5.94
C LEU A 70 4.74 23.55 6.83
N GLY A 71 5.67 24.50 6.93
CA GLY A 71 5.58 25.63 7.84
C GLY A 71 5.74 25.23 9.30
N ASP A 72 5.72 26.26 10.16
CA ASP A 72 5.69 26.16 11.62
C ASP A 72 4.43 26.87 12.19
N ALA A 73 3.54 27.31 11.30
CA ALA A 73 2.27 27.90 11.68
C ALA A 73 1.29 26.80 12.07
N PRO A 74 0.30 27.06 12.94
CA PRO A 74 -0.74 26.10 13.32
C PRO A 74 -1.76 25.82 12.20
N GLU A 75 -1.48 26.27 10.99
CA GLU A 75 -2.34 26.14 9.82
C GLU A 75 -1.88 24.95 8.98
N ASP A 76 -2.83 24.21 8.41
CA ASP A 76 -2.50 23.09 7.53
C ASP A 76 -1.97 23.61 6.19
N ILE A 77 -0.67 23.39 5.95
CA ILE A 77 -0.04 23.68 4.65
C ILE A 77 -0.02 22.39 3.84
N LEU A 78 -0.75 22.38 2.73
CA LEU A 78 -0.68 21.30 1.76
C LEU A 78 0.52 21.51 0.83
N PRO A 79 1.48 20.58 0.79
CA PRO A 79 2.63 20.72 -0.07
C PRO A 79 2.24 20.57 -1.54
N THR A 80 2.98 21.24 -2.41
CA THR A 80 2.88 21.06 -3.87
C THR A 80 3.37 19.67 -4.30
N ILE A 81 3.12 19.30 -5.56
CA ILE A 81 3.61 18.04 -6.13
C ILE A 81 5.14 17.96 -6.08
N GLU A 82 5.85 19.05 -6.35
CA GLU A 82 7.31 19.08 -6.37
C GLU A 82 7.91 19.00 -4.95
N GLU A 83 7.28 19.63 -3.96
CA GLU A 83 7.62 19.40 -2.55
C GLU A 83 7.31 17.97 -2.14
N THR A 84 6.24 17.40 -2.69
CA THR A 84 5.86 16.01 -2.42
C THR A 84 6.93 15.01 -2.82
N LYS A 85 7.55 15.21 -3.98
CA LYS A 85 8.68 14.42 -4.45
C LYS A 85 9.90 14.54 -3.53
N LYS A 86 10.17 15.72 -2.98
CA LYS A 86 11.28 15.92 -2.01
C LYS A 86 11.06 15.11 -0.74
N PHE A 87 9.84 15.04 -0.21
CA PHE A 87 9.55 14.14 0.93
C PHE A 87 9.88 12.70 0.63
N ASN A 88 9.44 12.20 -0.53
CA ASN A 88 9.61 10.80 -0.91
C ASN A 88 11.09 10.40 -0.94
N ARG A 89 11.99 11.33 -1.29
CA ARG A 89 13.45 11.12 -1.23
C ARG A 89 13.96 10.99 0.21
N TRP A 90 13.33 11.66 1.16
CA TRP A 90 13.80 11.80 2.54
C TRP A 90 13.30 10.70 3.46
N VAL A 91 12.11 10.18 3.19
CA VAL A 91 11.45 9.18 4.03
C VAL A 91 11.71 7.76 3.55
N PHE A 92 11.54 6.81 4.46
CA PHE A 92 11.50 5.38 4.12
C PHE A 92 10.06 5.04 3.68
N PRO A 93 9.83 4.48 2.48
CA PRO A 93 8.49 4.14 2.03
C PRO A 93 7.96 2.98 2.88
N PRO A 94 6.68 2.98 3.27
CA PRO A 94 6.10 1.91 4.07
C PRO A 94 6.18 0.52 3.42
N SER A 95 6.32 0.48 2.09
CA SER A 95 6.74 -0.69 1.33
C SER A 95 7.93 -0.33 0.44
N SER A 96 9.08 -0.96 0.66
CA SER A 96 10.33 -0.66 -0.07
C SER A 96 10.46 -1.39 -1.39
N VAL A 97 9.73 -2.49 -1.57
CA VAL A 97 9.76 -3.28 -2.80
C VAL A 97 8.34 -3.58 -3.25
N ALA A 98 8.12 -3.53 -4.55
CA ALA A 98 6.85 -3.96 -5.11
C ALA A 98 6.68 -5.49 -4.97
N THR A 99 5.46 -5.97 -5.20
CA THR A 99 5.25 -7.40 -5.38
C THR A 99 5.94 -7.84 -6.68
N PRO A 100 6.81 -8.87 -6.65
CA PRO A 100 7.49 -9.36 -7.85
C PRO A 100 6.51 -9.67 -8.99
N ARG A 101 6.91 -9.32 -10.21
CA ARG A 101 6.18 -9.64 -11.44
C ARG A 101 6.90 -10.74 -12.18
N LYS A 102 6.16 -11.76 -12.63
CA LYS A 102 6.71 -12.82 -13.48
C LYS A 102 6.57 -12.42 -14.95
N ILE A 103 7.68 -12.42 -15.67
CA ILE A 103 7.74 -12.12 -17.10
C ILE A 103 7.12 -13.28 -17.88
N THR A 104 6.04 -13.01 -18.63
CA THR A 104 5.25 -14.04 -19.34
C THR A 104 5.76 -14.32 -20.75
N THR A 105 6.48 -13.37 -21.32
CA THR A 105 7.14 -13.42 -22.64
C THR A 105 8.45 -12.67 -22.56
N ASP A 106 9.44 -13.05 -23.37
CA ASP A 106 10.69 -12.30 -23.49
C ASP A 106 10.42 -10.80 -23.65
N PHE A 107 11.09 -10.01 -22.83
CA PHE A 107 10.84 -8.58 -22.68
C PHE A 107 12.16 -7.82 -22.73
N TYR A 108 12.19 -6.68 -23.41
CA TYR A 108 13.37 -5.82 -23.47
C TYR A 108 13.08 -4.53 -22.68
N LEU A 109 13.87 -4.29 -21.64
CA LEU A 109 13.86 -3.05 -20.87
C LEU A 109 15.07 -2.21 -21.28
N GLY A 110 14.86 -1.27 -22.21
CA GLY A 110 15.96 -0.54 -22.84
C GLY A 110 16.93 -1.52 -23.51
N PRO A 111 18.24 -1.52 -23.16
CA PRO A 111 19.21 -2.44 -23.74
C PRO A 111 19.19 -3.85 -23.11
N HIS A 112 18.38 -4.08 -22.07
CA HIS A 112 18.41 -5.34 -21.32
C HIS A 112 17.34 -6.32 -21.78
N HIS A 113 17.75 -7.52 -22.19
CA HIS A 113 16.85 -8.65 -22.42
C HIS A 113 16.52 -9.35 -21.11
N ILE A 114 15.22 -9.49 -20.84
CA ILE A 114 14.68 -10.20 -19.68
C ILE A 114 13.91 -11.42 -20.19
N PRO A 115 14.43 -12.65 -19.95
CA PRO A 115 13.81 -13.87 -20.45
C PRO A 115 12.42 -14.13 -19.87
N LYS A 116 11.58 -14.83 -20.64
CA LYS A 116 10.34 -15.43 -20.14
C LYS A 116 10.61 -16.29 -18.90
N GLY A 117 9.77 -16.12 -17.89
CA GLY A 117 9.84 -16.85 -16.63
C GLY A 117 10.64 -16.14 -15.54
N SER A 118 11.43 -15.12 -15.88
CA SER A 118 12.14 -14.31 -14.88
C SER A 118 11.18 -13.57 -13.96
N PHE A 119 11.60 -13.36 -12.71
CA PHE A 119 10.93 -12.45 -11.79
C PHE A 119 11.63 -11.11 -11.80
N VAL A 120 10.87 -10.04 -11.99
CA VAL A 120 11.34 -8.66 -11.90
C VAL A 120 10.68 -8.03 -10.69
N ASN A 121 11.47 -7.32 -9.90
CA ASN A 121 10.97 -6.53 -8.79
C ASN A 121 11.39 -5.07 -8.94
N MET A 122 10.54 -4.16 -8.50
CA MET A 122 10.82 -2.73 -8.45
C MET A 122 11.24 -2.36 -7.03
N ASP A 123 12.45 -1.80 -6.92
CA ASP A 123 12.95 -1.20 -5.69
C ASP A 123 12.40 0.23 -5.57
N ILE A 124 11.33 0.38 -4.79
CA ILE A 124 10.65 1.65 -4.57
C ILE A 124 11.56 2.58 -3.77
N TYR A 125 12.32 2.04 -2.81
CA TYR A 125 13.23 2.81 -1.98
C TYR A 125 14.34 3.48 -2.81
N ALA A 126 14.93 2.72 -3.73
CA ALA A 126 15.93 3.22 -4.67
C ALA A 126 15.33 4.21 -5.68
N LEU A 127 14.15 3.89 -6.23
CA LEU A 127 13.46 4.75 -7.20
C LEU A 127 13.14 6.12 -6.62
N HIS A 128 12.71 6.18 -5.36
CA HIS A 128 12.45 7.43 -4.64
C HIS A 128 13.71 8.28 -4.43
N ARG A 129 14.92 7.74 -4.62
CA ARG A 129 16.20 8.44 -4.42
C ARG A 129 16.99 8.64 -5.70
N ASP A 130 16.42 8.23 -6.83
CA ASP A 130 17.04 8.43 -8.15
C ASP A 130 17.24 9.94 -8.39
N PRO A 131 18.48 10.41 -8.63
CA PRO A 131 18.75 11.83 -8.90
C PRO A 131 18.13 12.34 -10.22
N VAL A 132 17.66 11.44 -11.08
CA VAL A 132 17.04 11.76 -12.37
C VAL A 132 15.50 11.85 -12.28
N ASN A 133 14.91 11.44 -11.15
CA ASN A 133 13.49 11.68 -10.80
C ASN A 133 13.32 13.02 -10.05
#